data_AF-A0A9E3R793-F1
#
_entry.id   AF-A0A9E3R793-F1
#
_cell.length_a   1.000
_cell.length_b   1.000
_cell.length_c   1.000
_cell.angle_alpha   90.00
_cell.angle_beta   90.00
_cell.angle_gamma   90.00
#
_symmetry.space_group_name_H-M   'P 1'
#
loop_
_entity.id
_entity.type
_entity.pdbx_description
1 polymer ?
#
loop_
_entity_poly.entity_id
_entity_poly.type
_entity_poly.pdbx_seq_one_letter_code
_entity_poly.pdbx_strand_id
1 'polypeptide(L)'
;MIRHSVMVGWADGPMRQYVDDARVQLAVLMHPSGQVLAQHGFAKRLDVQTACALSAAINATADRLGKMVDGAPFRGLHYTGAERQLHLAQLHVGDGLLLLLSVFDRESSLGIVQLYLDELRAALDAAVPPDDEAPPALAEDFERDLNRNLAALFGRR
;
A
#
# COMPACT_ATOMS: atom_id res chain seq x y z
N MET A 1 -12.76 -18.87 -5.41
CA MET A 1 -12.66 -17.48 -4.91
C MET A 1 -11.20 -17.07 -5.03
N ILE A 2 -10.84 -16.45 -6.16
CA ILE A 2 -9.43 -16.15 -6.46
C ILE A 2 -9.08 -14.83 -5.76
N ARG A 3 -8.32 -14.93 -4.67
CA ARG A 3 -7.72 -13.77 -4.00
C ARG A 3 -6.47 -13.38 -4.79
N HIS A 4 -6.61 -12.49 -5.77
CA HIS A 4 -5.46 -11.80 -6.36
C HIS A 4 -5.03 -10.64 -5.46
N SER A 5 -4.42 -10.96 -4.32
CA SER A 5 -3.45 -10.05 -3.72
C SER A 5 -2.10 -10.65 -4.07
N VAL A 6 -1.48 -10.13 -5.12
CA VAL A 6 -0.06 -10.40 -5.37
C VAL A 6 0.66 -9.61 -4.30
N MET A 7 0.94 -10.28 -3.18
CA MET A 7 1.74 -9.70 -2.13
C MET A 7 3.15 -9.55 -2.66
N VAL A 8 3.69 -8.32 -2.64
CA VAL A 8 5.03 -8.06 -3.15
C VAL A 8 6.06 -8.52 -2.12
N GLY A 9 6.76 -9.61 -2.43
CA GLY A 9 7.64 -10.29 -1.46
C GLY A 9 8.79 -9.42 -0.96
N TRP A 10 9.24 -8.44 -1.74
CA TRP A 10 10.32 -7.52 -1.35
C TRP A 10 9.91 -6.58 -0.20
N ALA A 11 8.62 -6.32 0.00
CA ALA A 11 8.15 -5.46 1.09
C ALA A 11 7.97 -6.19 2.43
N ASP A 12 8.01 -7.53 2.46
CA ASP A 12 7.69 -8.33 3.66
C ASP A 12 8.63 -8.04 4.84
N GLY A 13 9.94 -8.06 4.60
CA GLY A 13 10.96 -7.78 5.62
C GLY A 13 10.86 -6.36 6.18
N PRO A 14 10.93 -5.32 5.33
CA PRO A 14 10.78 -3.92 5.77
C PRO A 14 9.47 -3.66 6.51
N MET A 15 8.35 -4.17 6.01
CA MET A 15 7.04 -3.95 6.63
C MET A 15 6.92 -4.65 7.99
N ARG A 16 7.47 -5.86 8.13
CA ARG A 16 7.51 -6.57 9.41
C ARG A 16 8.32 -5.78 10.44
N GLN A 17 9.51 -5.33 10.05
CA GLN A 17 10.36 -4.52 10.91
C GLN A 17 9.66 -3.22 11.34
N TYR A 18 9.01 -2.52 10.40
CA TYR A 18 8.23 -1.33 10.72
C TYR A 18 7.10 -1.59 11.72
N VAL A 19 6.40 -2.72 11.59
CA VAL A 19 5.34 -3.10 12.54
C VAL A 19 5.88 -3.25 13.96
N ASP A 20 7.02 -3.92 14.09
CA ASP A 20 7.65 -4.21 15.38
C ASP A 20 8.25 -2.94 16.00
N ASP A 21 9.05 -2.19 15.24
CA ASP A 21 9.78 -1.02 15.71
C ASP A 21 8.84 0.15 16.02
N ALA A 22 7.87 0.41 15.13
CA ALA A 22 6.89 1.48 15.32
C ALA A 22 5.74 1.09 16.26
N ARG A 23 5.68 -0.16 16.71
CA ARG A 23 4.59 -0.74 17.52
C ARG A 23 3.20 -0.48 16.92
N VAL A 24 3.08 -0.58 15.60
CA VAL A 24 1.78 -0.45 14.95
C VAL A 24 1.05 -1.79 15.01
N GLN A 25 -0.27 -1.76 15.21
CA GLN A 25 -1.07 -2.99 15.24
C GLN A 25 -1.27 -3.57 13.85
N LEU A 26 -1.33 -2.72 12.83
CA LEU A 26 -1.53 -3.09 11.42
C LEU A 26 -0.84 -2.06 10.54
N ALA A 27 -0.12 -2.55 9.53
CA ALA A 27 0.40 -1.77 8.42
C ALA A 27 -0.06 -2.39 7.10
N VAL A 28 -0.60 -1.58 6.19
CA VAL A 28 -1.01 -2.01 4.84
C VAL A 28 -0.37 -1.10 3.81
N LEU A 29 0.47 -1.68 2.96
CA LEU A 29 1.06 -1.01 1.80
C LEU A 29 0.14 -1.26 0.61
N MET A 30 -0.23 -0.19 -0.10
CA MET A 30 -1.17 -0.26 -1.21
C MET A 30 -0.79 0.71 -2.33
N HIS A 31 -1.22 0.39 -3.55
CA HIS A 31 -1.19 1.33 -4.66
C HIS A 31 -2.27 2.41 -4.46
N PRO A 32 -2.12 3.65 -5.00
CA PRO A 32 -3.14 4.70 -4.93
C PRO A 32 -4.51 4.34 -5.53
N SER A 33 -4.63 3.23 -6.27
CA SER A 33 -5.91 2.67 -6.72
C SER A 33 -6.67 1.88 -5.65
N GLY A 34 -6.06 1.65 -4.48
CA GLY A 34 -6.61 0.82 -3.40
C GLY A 34 -6.22 -0.66 -3.49
N GLN A 35 -5.36 -1.05 -4.43
CA GLN A 35 -4.84 -2.41 -4.53
C GLN A 35 -3.82 -2.68 -3.41
N VAL A 36 -4.05 -3.74 -2.63
CA VAL A 36 -3.14 -4.19 -1.57
C VAL A 36 -1.87 -4.81 -2.16
N LEU A 37 -0.71 -4.32 -1.74
CA LEU A 37 0.61 -4.82 -2.11
C LEU A 37 1.28 -5.62 -0.98
N ALA A 38 1.16 -5.14 0.26
CA ALA A 38 1.68 -5.86 1.42
C ALA A 38 0.87 -5.53 2.68
N GLN A 39 0.89 -6.43 3.66
CA GLN A 39 0.17 -6.27 4.91
C GLN A 39 0.92 -7.01 6.01
N HIS A 40 1.17 -6.32 7.12
CA HIS A 40 1.72 -6.90 8.35
C HIS A 40 0.95 -6.44 9.58
N GLY A 41 0.96 -7.27 10.63
CA GLY A 41 0.21 -7.02 11.86
C GLY A 41 -1.17 -7.68 11.89
N PHE A 42 -1.93 -7.37 12.95
CA PHE A 42 -3.13 -8.10 13.33
C PHE A 42 -4.42 -7.34 12.96
N ALA A 43 -5.12 -7.86 11.95
CA ALA A 43 -6.31 -7.27 11.39
C ALA A 43 -7.64 -7.87 11.91
N LYS A 44 -7.72 -8.48 13.12
CA LYS A 44 -8.97 -9.16 13.53
C LYS A 44 -10.17 -8.22 13.36
N ARG A 45 -11.07 -8.61 12.44
CA ARG A 45 -12.32 -7.93 12.05
C ARG A 45 -12.21 -6.74 11.09
N LEU A 46 -11.04 -6.41 10.55
CA LEU A 46 -10.92 -5.41 9.48
C LEU A 46 -11.03 -6.08 8.11
N ASP A 47 -11.96 -5.58 7.28
CA ASP A 47 -11.92 -5.85 5.84
C ASP A 47 -10.84 -4.95 5.20
N VAL A 48 -9.68 -5.55 4.95
CA VAL A 48 -8.49 -4.85 4.45
C VAL A 48 -8.74 -4.24 3.07
N GLN A 49 -9.51 -4.91 2.21
CA GLN A 49 -9.79 -4.41 0.87
C GLN A 49 -10.66 -3.15 0.93
N THR A 50 -11.72 -3.19 1.74
CA THR A 50 -12.57 -2.01 1.99
C THR A 50 -11.76 -0.87 2.63
N ALA A 51 -10.88 -1.19 3.60
CA ALA A 51 -9.99 -0.19 4.19
C ALA A 51 -9.09 0.48 3.15
N CYS A 52 -8.50 -0.29 2.23
CA CYS A 52 -7.62 0.24 1.20
C CYS A 52 -8.37 1.09 0.17
N ALA A 53 -9.57 0.67 -0.25
CA ALA A 53 -10.42 1.47 -1.13
C ALA A 53 -10.77 2.83 -0.51
N LEU A 54 -11.11 2.84 0.79
CA LEU A 54 -11.38 4.08 1.53
C LEU A 54 -10.11 4.93 1.70
N SER A 55 -8.98 4.32 2.03
CA SER A 55 -7.68 5.03 2.12
C SER A 55 -7.29 5.68 0.80
N ALA A 56 -7.46 5.00 -0.34
CA ALA A 56 -7.24 5.55 -1.67
C ALA A 56 -8.15 6.76 -1.95
N ALA A 57 -9.44 6.66 -1.61
CA ALA A 57 -10.38 7.76 -1.77
C ALA A 57 -10.04 8.97 -0.87
N ILE A 58 -9.63 8.71 0.37
CA ILE A 58 -9.15 9.74 1.31
C ILE A 58 -7.92 10.43 0.73
N ASN A 59 -6.93 9.67 0.24
CA ASN A 59 -5.73 10.23 -0.37
C ASN A 59 -6.04 11.12 -1.59
N ALA A 60 -6.89 10.65 -2.51
CA ALA A 60 -7.30 11.43 -3.68
C ALA A 60 -8.01 12.73 -3.27
N THR A 61 -8.87 12.67 -2.25
CA THR A 61 -9.56 13.85 -1.72
C THR A 61 -8.59 14.83 -1.07
N ALA A 62 -7.66 14.32 -0.26
CA ALA A 62 -6.63 15.11 0.43
C ALA A 62 -5.67 15.80 -0.55
N ASP A 63 -5.29 15.13 -1.64
CA ASP A 63 -4.49 15.70 -2.72
C ASP A 63 -5.18 16.94 -3.31
N ARG A 64 -6.47 16.83 -3.62
CA ARG A 64 -7.25 17.95 -4.18
C ARG A 64 -7.44 19.07 -3.18
N LEU A 65 -7.75 18.74 -1.92
CA LEU A 65 -7.90 19.74 -0.85
C LEU A 65 -6.60 20.49 -0.59
N GLY A 66 -5.46 19.79 -0.48
CA GLY A 66 -4.17 20.44 -0.29
C GLY A 66 -3.84 21.41 -1.43
N LYS A 67 -4.08 21.01 -2.68
CA LYS A 67 -3.89 21.91 -3.84
C LYS A 67 -4.77 23.15 -3.78
N MET A 68 -5.98 23.06 -3.20
CA MET A 68 -6.87 24.20 -3.03
C MET A 68 -6.45 25.12 -1.88
N VAL A 69 -5.92 24.56 -0.78
CA VAL A 69 -5.60 25.30 0.44
C VAL A 69 -4.19 25.89 0.38
N ASP A 70 -3.19 25.07 0.04
CA ASP A 70 -1.76 25.41 0.12
C ASP A 70 -1.06 25.42 -1.26
N GLY A 71 -1.79 25.15 -2.34
CA GLY A 71 -1.21 24.99 -3.68
C GLY A 71 -0.40 23.70 -3.88
N ALA A 72 -0.34 22.83 -2.87
CA ALA A 72 0.41 21.59 -2.88
C ALA A 72 -0.37 20.46 -2.17
N PRO A 73 -0.21 19.19 -2.59
CA PRO A 73 -0.95 18.09 -1.97
C PRO A 73 -0.48 17.80 -0.55
N PHE A 74 -1.41 17.38 0.32
CA PHE A 74 -1.05 16.83 1.61
C PHE A 74 -0.32 15.49 1.44
N ARG A 75 0.79 15.31 2.17
CA ARG A 75 1.65 14.12 2.08
C ARG A 75 1.28 13.01 3.06
N GLY A 76 0.42 13.34 4.03
CA GLY A 76 -0.09 12.38 5.00
C GLY A 76 -1.28 12.94 5.76
N LEU A 77 -2.03 12.03 6.36
CA LEU A 77 -3.18 12.32 7.20
C LEU A 77 -3.12 11.49 8.46
N HIS A 78 -3.56 12.07 9.56
CA HIS A 78 -3.69 11.39 10.85
C HIS A 78 -5.09 11.59 11.39
N TYR A 79 -5.71 10.50 11.82
CA TYR A 79 -7.00 10.50 12.48
C TYR A 79 -6.83 9.91 13.88
N THR A 80 -7.24 10.67 14.89
CA THR A 80 -7.25 10.22 16.28
C THR A 80 -8.64 9.70 16.63
N GLY A 81 -8.75 8.41 16.92
CA GLY A 81 -9.92 7.81 17.54
C GLY A 81 -9.75 7.66 19.06
N ALA A 82 -10.79 7.18 19.75
CA ALA A 82 -10.78 7.01 21.20
C ALA A 82 -9.77 5.94 21.68
N GLU A 83 -9.67 4.83 20.95
CA GLU A 83 -8.80 3.70 21.30
C GLU A 83 -7.67 3.48 20.29
N ARG A 84 -7.94 3.77 19.02
CA ARG A 84 -7.01 3.57 17.91
C ARG A 84 -6.86 4.83 17.11
N GLN A 85 -5.68 4.98 16.54
CA GLN A 85 -5.27 6.05 15.66
C GLN A 85 -4.94 5.46 14.30
N LEU A 86 -5.12 6.27 13.27
CA LEU A 86 -4.83 5.92 11.89
C LEU A 86 -3.89 6.97 11.30
N HIS A 87 -2.83 6.52 10.66
CA HIS A 87 -1.95 7.36 9.85
C HIS A 87 -1.96 6.83 8.42
N LEU A 88 -2.25 7.71 7.46
CA LEU A 88 -2.19 7.42 6.04
C LEU A 88 -1.08 8.28 5.44
N ALA A 89 -0.04 7.65 4.92
CA ALA A 89 1.11 8.33 4.35
C ALA A 89 1.30 8.02 2.87
N GLN A 90 1.81 9.00 2.12
CA GLN A 90 2.39 8.78 0.80
C GLN A 90 3.85 8.34 0.92
N LEU A 91 4.21 7.28 0.21
CA LEU A 91 5.55 6.74 0.11
C LEU A 91 5.96 6.71 -1.36
N HIS A 92 7.08 7.34 -1.69
CA HIS A 92 7.71 7.12 -2.99
C HIS A 92 8.68 5.96 -2.80
N VAL A 93 8.54 4.92 -3.61
CA VAL A 93 9.41 3.74 -3.61
C VAL A 93 9.82 3.47 -5.05
N GLY A 94 11.12 3.59 -5.34
CA GLY A 94 11.59 3.68 -6.72
C GLY A 94 10.92 4.86 -7.46
N ASP A 95 10.40 4.62 -8.66
CA ASP A 95 9.68 5.63 -9.46
C ASP A 95 8.16 5.67 -9.17
N GLY A 96 7.68 4.82 -8.25
CA GLY A 96 6.26 4.66 -7.95
C GLY A 96 5.80 5.40 -6.69
N LEU A 97 4.55 5.89 -6.71
CA LEU A 97 3.84 6.36 -5.52
C LEU A 97 3.02 5.22 -4.91
N LEU A 98 3.23 4.96 -3.63
CA LEU A 98 2.47 4.03 -2.80
C LEU A 98 1.82 4.77 -1.62
N LEU A 99 0.83 4.12 -1.01
CA LEU A 99 0.21 4.57 0.23
C LEU A 99 0.47 3.56 1.33
N LEU A 100 0.74 4.05 2.54
CA LEU A 100 0.83 3.23 3.75
C LEU A 100 -0.28 3.62 4.72
N LEU A 101 -1.11 2.64 5.06
CA LEU A 101 -2.07 2.72 6.13
C LEU A 101 -1.48 2.08 7.39
N SER A 102 -1.26 2.88 8.43
CA SER A 102 -0.80 2.41 9.75
C SER A 102 -1.88 2.63 10.79
N VAL A 103 -2.20 1.58 11.55
CA VAL A 103 -3.15 1.63 12.67
C VAL A 103 -2.41 1.28 13.96
N PHE A 104 -2.55 2.12 14.97
CA PHE A 104 -1.85 1.96 16.25
C PHE A 104 -2.71 2.45 17.41
N ASP A 105 -2.37 2.04 18.62
CA ASP A 105 -3.04 2.47 19.84
C ASP A 105 -2.07 3.30 20.72
N ARG A 106 -2.31 3.31 22.03
CA ARG A 106 -1.51 4.05 23.01
C ARG A 106 -0.12 3.47 23.24
N GLU A 107 0.20 2.29 22.72
CA GLU A 107 1.56 1.73 22.76
C GLU A 107 2.52 2.41 21.77
N SER A 108 1.97 3.22 20.85
CA SER A 108 2.73 4.05 19.91
C SER A 108 2.21 5.50 19.88
N SER A 109 2.89 6.35 19.12
CA SER A 109 2.49 7.74 18.91
C SER A 109 2.74 8.15 17.47
N LEU A 110 2.06 9.21 17.00
CA LEU A 110 2.28 9.73 15.65
C LEU A 110 3.77 10.03 15.37
N GLY A 111 4.49 10.57 16.35
CA GLY A 111 5.93 10.87 16.21
C GLY A 111 6.79 9.61 16.00
N ILE A 112 6.52 8.54 16.76
CA ILE A 112 7.21 7.24 16.58
C ILE A 112 6.86 6.65 15.22
N VAL A 113 5.58 6.68 14.84
CA VAL A 113 5.11 6.18 13.55
C VAL A 113 5.75 6.92 12.38
N GLN A 114 5.95 8.23 12.49
CA GLN A 114 6.62 9.05 11.48
C GLN A 114 8.14 8.79 11.43
N LEU A 115 8.80 8.64 12.59
CA LEU A 115 10.22 8.30 12.66
C LEU A 115 10.51 7.01 11.89
N TYR A 116 9.80 5.93 12.24
CA TYR A 116 9.99 4.64 11.60
C TYR A 116 9.41 4.57 10.17
N LEU A 117 8.55 5.51 9.78
CA LEU A 117 8.11 5.61 8.39
C LEU A 117 9.26 6.01 7.47
N ASP A 118 10.12 6.93 7.91
CA ASP A 118 11.29 7.33 7.13
C ASP A 118 12.32 6.20 7.03
N GLU A 119 12.49 5.40 8.10
CA GLU A 119 13.30 4.18 8.06
C GLU A 119 12.71 3.12 7.13
N LEU A 120 11.39 2.90 7.19
CA LEU A 120 10.68 2.01 6.29
C LEU A 120 10.86 2.45 4.83
N ARG A 121 10.79 3.74 4.53
CA ARG A 121 11.00 4.27 3.16
C ARG A 121 12.37 3.84 2.63
N ALA A 122 13.43 4.09 3.41
CA ALA A 122 14.78 3.70 3.02
C ALA A 122 14.93 2.17 2.82
N ALA A 123 14.29 1.38 3.69
CA ALA A 123 14.32 -0.08 3.57
C ALA A 123 13.54 -0.60 2.35
N LEU A 124 12.41 0.02 2.00
CA LEU A 124 11.63 -0.32 0.81
C LEU A 124 12.40 0.06 -0.47
N ASP A 125 13.03 1.24 -0.52
CA ASP A 125 13.86 1.69 -1.65
C ASP A 125 15.06 0.76 -1.88
N ALA A 126 15.64 0.22 -0.81
CA ALA A 126 16.73 -0.74 -0.93
C ALA A 126 16.27 -2.15 -1.36
N ALA A 127 15.01 -2.50 -1.08
CA ALA A 127 14.46 -3.82 -1.35
C ALA A 127 13.72 -3.93 -2.69
N VAL A 128 13.22 -2.81 -3.23
CA VAL A 128 12.48 -2.80 -4.48
C VAL A 128 13.37 -3.31 -5.63
N PRO A 129 12.92 -4.31 -6.41
CA PRO A 129 13.65 -4.72 -7.60
C PRO A 129 13.79 -3.53 -8.55
N PRO A 130 14.89 -3.41 -9.30
CA PRO A 130 14.94 -2.50 -10.42
C PRO A 130 13.79 -2.82 -11.38
N ASP A 131 13.21 -1.80 -12.01
CA ASP A 131 12.29 -2.00 -13.12
C ASP A 131 13.08 -2.71 -14.23
N ASP A 132 12.94 -4.04 -14.31
CA ASP A 132 13.22 -4.74 -15.54
C ASP A 132 12.16 -4.24 -16.52
N GLU A 133 12.54 -3.33 -17.41
CA GLU A 133 11.81 -3.09 -18.67
C GLU A 133 11.72 -4.44 -19.37
N ALA A 134 10.74 -5.26 -18.99
CA ALA A 134 10.38 -6.43 -19.74
C ALA A 134 10.08 -5.90 -21.15
N PRO A 135 10.84 -6.32 -22.17
CA PRO A 135 10.62 -5.82 -23.52
C PRO A 135 9.14 -6.01 -23.84
N PRO A 136 8.47 -5.00 -24.44
CA PRO A 136 7.04 -5.06 -24.68
C PRO A 136 6.75 -6.39 -25.35
N ALA A 137 6.03 -7.27 -24.64
CA ALA A 137 5.71 -8.58 -25.14
C ALA A 137 5.09 -8.37 -26.52
N LEU A 138 5.76 -8.89 -27.57
CA LEU A 138 5.31 -8.75 -28.94
C LEU A 138 3.82 -9.14 -28.97
N ALA A 139 2.98 -8.25 -29.54
CA ALA A 139 1.53 -8.29 -29.38
C ALA A 139 0.90 -9.66 -29.68
N GLU A 140 1.51 -10.45 -30.58
CA GLU A 140 1.05 -11.79 -30.95
C GLU A 140 1.15 -12.81 -29.79
N ASP A 141 2.22 -12.79 -29.00
CA ASP A 141 2.39 -13.70 -27.86
C ASP A 141 1.48 -13.29 -26.69
N PHE A 142 1.32 -11.98 -26.47
CA PHE A 142 0.43 -11.47 -25.44
C PHE A 142 -1.04 -11.82 -25.71
N GLU A 143 -1.55 -11.60 -26.94
CA GLU A 143 -2.93 -11.94 -27.28
C GLU A 143 -3.20 -13.44 -27.13
N ARG A 144 -2.26 -14.28 -27.56
CA ARG A 144 -2.38 -15.74 -27.46
C ARG A 144 -2.39 -16.21 -26.01
N ASP A 145 -1.47 -15.69 -25.19
CA ASP A 145 -1.37 -16.02 -23.78
C ASP A 145 -2.57 -15.49 -22.99
N LEU A 146 -3.04 -14.27 -23.30
CA LEU A 146 -4.25 -13.68 -22.73
C LEU A 146 -5.47 -14.53 -23.04
N ASN A 147 -5.70 -14.89 -24.31
CA ASN A 147 -6.84 -15.71 -24.70
C ASN A 147 -6.80 -17.11 -24.07
N ARG A 148 -5.61 -17.73 -24.00
CA ARG A 148 -5.43 -19.02 -23.31
C ARG A 148 -5.79 -18.92 -21.83
N ASN A 149 -5.32 -17.88 -21.15
CA ASN A 149 -5.59 -17.66 -19.73
C ASN A 149 -7.07 -17.31 -19.49
N LEU A 150 -7.68 -16.47 -20.32
CA LEU A 150 -9.11 -16.13 -20.25
C LEU A 150 -9.99 -17.37 -20.48
N ALA A 151 -9.66 -18.21 -21.46
CA ALA A 151 -10.36 -19.47 -21.70
C ALA A 151 -10.22 -20.44 -20.51
N ALA A 152 -9.04 -20.52 -19.88
CA ALA A 152 -8.84 -21.33 -18.68
C ALA A 152 -9.64 -20.80 -17.47
N LEU A 153 -9.78 -19.48 -17.34
CA LEU A 153 -10.47 -18.83 -16.22
C LEU A 153 -11.99 -18.82 -16.37
N PHE A 154 -12.50 -18.66 -17.59
CA PHE A 154 -13.93 -18.43 -17.87
C PHE A 154 -14.59 -19.51 -18.74
N GLY A 155 -13.82 -20.41 -19.36
CA GLY A 155 -14.30 -21.40 -20.34
C GLY A 155 -14.99 -22.64 -19.78
N ARG A 156 -15.51 -22.61 -18.55
CA ARG A 156 -16.38 -23.67 -18.00
C ARG A 156 -17.83 -23.18 -17.90
N ARG A 157 -18.58 -23.38 -18.98
CA ARG A 157 -20.00 -23.74 -18.97
C ARG A 157 -20.30 -24.64 -20.16
#